data_AF-A0A969DL07-F1
#
_entry.id   AF-A0A969DL07-F1
#
_cell.length_a   1.000
_cell.length_b   1.000
_cell.length_c   1.000
_cell.angle_alpha   90.00
_cell.angle_beta   90.00
_cell.angle_gamma   90.00
#
_symmetry.space_group_name_H-M   'P 1'
#
loop_
_entity.id
_entity.type
_entity.pdbx_description
1 polymer ?
#
loop_
_entity_poly.entity_id
_entity_poly.type
_entity_poly.pdbx_seq_one_letter_code
_entity_poly.pdbx_strand_id
1 'polypeptide(L)'
;MQLWNQVRRTGRRWLYGAIALTMAAGLIAVTPKPSEAGLLDLIFGGIQYIQLSNMGDAGEVDLGRRIDASIRQQVPIYTRNPDMVSYIQSIGNRLAATSNRPPDDDFQYTFQIVDDDSVNAFATAGGFAYVNTGLIREAETEAELAGVMAHEIGHVVGRHVVNRMRDQAAISGIAGALGINQDALVGLGVQLALELPNSRAAEIEADNLGFDNMGAAGYDQQGFITFMQKLGEGGSPPEFLSTHPNPDNRVSNLQSRYNNERIPTAVDGSSAEAYQARISKL
;
A
#
# COMPACT_ATOMS: atom_id res chain seq x y z
N MET A 1 18.26 37.64 -58.98
CA MET A 1 18.56 37.19 -57.60
C MET A 1 17.77 37.92 -56.49
N GLN A 2 17.32 39.19 -56.65
CA GLN A 2 16.62 39.92 -55.58
C GLN A 2 15.17 39.48 -55.31
N LEU A 3 14.38 39.13 -56.35
CA LEU A 3 12.98 38.68 -56.21
C LEU A 3 12.82 37.36 -55.42
N TRP A 4 13.76 36.43 -55.60
CA TRP A 4 13.75 35.12 -54.91
C TRP A 4 13.99 35.23 -53.40
N ASN A 5 14.80 36.20 -52.97
CA ASN A 5 15.04 36.46 -51.55
C ASN A 5 13.85 37.14 -50.88
N GLN A 6 13.05 37.91 -51.62
CA GLN A 6 11.86 38.58 -51.11
C GLN A 6 10.73 37.57 -50.85
N VAL A 7 10.50 36.62 -51.78
CA VAL A 7 9.53 35.53 -51.64
C VAL A 7 9.87 34.58 -50.48
N ARG A 8 11.15 34.26 -50.28
CA ARG A 8 11.61 33.46 -49.13
C ARG A 8 11.42 34.18 -47.79
N ARG A 9 11.55 35.52 -47.76
CA ARG A 9 11.35 36.33 -46.56
C ARG A 9 9.87 36.42 -46.16
N THR A 10 8.97 36.60 -47.13
CA THR A 10 7.52 36.62 -46.86
C THR A 10 6.99 35.24 -46.50
N GLY A 11 7.43 34.17 -47.17
CA GLY A 11 7.05 32.79 -46.82
C GLY A 11 7.46 32.39 -45.40
N ARG A 12 8.66 32.80 -44.95
CA ARG A 12 9.10 32.59 -43.56
C ARG A 12 8.26 33.35 -42.54
N ARG A 13 7.82 34.58 -42.84
CA ARG A 13 6.96 35.37 -41.94
C ARG A 13 5.60 34.72 -41.71
N TRP A 14 4.99 34.17 -42.77
CA TRP A 14 3.74 33.42 -42.65
C TRP A 14 3.94 32.08 -41.91
N LEU A 15 5.06 31.39 -42.15
CA LEU A 15 5.40 30.17 -41.42
C LEU A 15 5.58 30.43 -39.91
N TYR A 16 6.30 31.48 -39.52
CA TYR A 16 6.45 31.84 -38.10
C TYR A 16 5.14 32.31 -37.48
N GLY A 17 4.29 33.02 -38.23
CA GLY A 17 2.94 33.38 -37.78
C GLY A 17 2.06 32.16 -37.53
N ALA A 18 2.11 31.16 -38.42
CA ALA A 18 1.38 29.91 -38.27
C ALA A 18 1.88 29.08 -37.08
N ILE A 19 3.20 28.98 -36.88
CA ILE A 19 3.80 28.30 -35.72
C ILE A 19 3.42 29.00 -34.40
N ALA A 20 3.43 30.34 -34.37
CA ALA A 20 3.03 31.08 -33.17
C ALA A 20 1.55 30.88 -32.83
N LEU A 21 0.67 30.82 -33.84
CA LEU A 21 -0.75 30.55 -33.67
C LEU A 21 -1.02 29.12 -33.19
N THR A 22 -0.31 28.12 -33.72
CA THR A 22 -0.46 26.73 -33.25
C THR A 22 0.09 26.53 -31.85
N MET A 23 1.20 27.18 -31.49
CA MET A 23 1.70 27.18 -30.11
C MET A 23 0.74 27.88 -29.14
N ALA A 24 0.17 29.02 -29.52
CA ALA A 24 -0.81 29.74 -28.70
C ALA A 24 -2.11 28.94 -28.52
N ALA A 25 -2.61 28.28 -29.58
CA ALA A 25 -3.78 27.40 -29.50
C ALA A 25 -3.51 26.16 -28.64
N GLY A 26 -2.31 25.58 -28.72
CA GLY A 26 -1.87 24.49 -27.86
C GLY A 26 -1.79 24.88 -26.39
N LEU A 27 -1.32 26.09 -26.08
CA LEU A 27 -1.30 26.62 -24.71
C LEU A 27 -2.72 26.81 -24.14
N ILE A 28 -3.69 27.28 -24.93
CA ILE A 28 -5.10 27.42 -24.50
C ILE A 28 -5.77 26.06 -24.29
N ALA A 29 -5.40 25.04 -25.06
CA ALA A 29 -5.92 23.68 -24.89
C ALA A 29 -5.31 22.92 -23.70
N VAL A 30 -4.13 23.33 -23.22
CA VAL A 30 -3.38 22.66 -22.14
C VAL A 30 -3.39 23.45 -20.82
N THR A 31 -3.93 24.67 -20.79
CA THR A 31 -4.23 25.32 -19.50
C THR A 31 -5.25 24.46 -18.75
N PRO A 32 -4.94 23.95 -17.54
CA PRO A 32 -5.93 23.28 -16.73
C PRO A 32 -7.09 24.26 -16.54
N LYS A 33 -8.29 23.88 -16.97
CA LYS A 33 -9.49 24.65 -16.64
C LYS A 33 -9.55 24.68 -15.12
N PRO A 34 -9.62 25.86 -14.47
CA PRO A 34 -9.88 25.90 -13.05
C PRO A 34 -11.15 25.11 -12.81
N SER A 35 -11.08 24.11 -11.92
CA SER A 35 -12.27 23.39 -11.49
C SER A 35 -13.28 24.44 -11.02
N GLU A 36 -14.45 24.51 -11.64
CA GLU A 36 -15.58 25.27 -11.12
C GLU A 36 -16.14 24.53 -9.90
N ALA A 37 -15.34 24.46 -8.83
CA ALA A 37 -15.81 24.00 -7.54
C ALA A 37 -16.72 25.09 -7.00
N GLY A 38 -18.02 24.80 -6.88
CA GLY A 38 -18.97 25.71 -6.27
C GLY A 38 -18.60 25.94 -4.80
N LEU A 39 -19.08 27.03 -4.20
CA LEU A 39 -18.92 27.29 -2.76
C LEU A 39 -19.37 26.08 -1.92
N LEU A 40 -20.40 25.36 -2.37
CA LEU A 40 -20.87 24.13 -1.73
C LEU A 40 -19.85 22.98 -1.83
N ASP A 41 -19.18 22.78 -2.96
CA ASP A 41 -18.13 21.76 -3.11
C ASP A 41 -16.93 22.06 -2.23
N LEU A 42 -16.61 23.34 -2.03
CA LEU A 42 -15.56 23.79 -1.10
C LEU A 42 -15.96 23.61 0.37
N ILE A 43 -17.22 23.87 0.72
CA ILE A 43 -17.72 23.69 2.09
C ILE A 43 -17.84 22.20 2.44
N PHE A 44 -18.50 21.40 1.59
CA PHE A 44 -18.65 19.96 1.80
C PHE A 44 -17.32 19.22 1.65
N GLY A 45 -16.45 19.65 0.72
CA GLY A 45 -15.10 19.13 0.60
C GLY A 45 -14.20 19.46 1.79
N GLY A 46 -14.34 20.66 2.35
CA GLY A 46 -13.69 21.03 3.60
C GLY A 46 -14.12 20.15 4.77
N ILE A 47 -15.42 19.89 4.93
CA ILE A 47 -15.98 19.05 6.01
C ILE A 47 -15.52 17.58 5.88
N GLN A 48 -15.36 17.04 4.67
CA GLN A 48 -14.95 15.64 4.48
C GLN A 48 -13.43 15.42 4.58
N TYR A 49 -12.64 16.38 4.11
CA TYR A 49 -11.21 16.42 4.43
C TYR A 49 -11.02 16.41 5.95
N ILE A 50 -11.86 17.14 6.69
CA ILE A 50 -11.92 17.11 8.16
C ILE A 50 -12.36 15.72 8.68
N GLN A 51 -13.30 15.01 8.02
CA GLN A 51 -13.69 13.65 8.46
C GLN A 51 -12.59 12.61 8.32
N LEU A 52 -11.87 12.54 7.18
CA LEU A 52 -10.71 11.63 7.06
C LEU A 52 -9.56 12.07 7.98
N SER A 53 -9.36 13.37 8.15
CA SER A 53 -8.32 13.92 9.03
C SER A 53 -8.61 13.72 10.52
N ASN A 54 -9.88 13.61 10.92
CA ASN A 54 -10.33 13.40 12.30
C ASN A 54 -11.03 12.03 12.48
N MET A 55 -10.78 11.08 11.59
CA MET A 55 -11.39 9.75 11.65
C MET A 55 -10.87 8.99 12.86
N GLY A 56 -11.73 8.75 13.85
CA GLY A 56 -11.42 7.83 14.95
C GLY A 56 -11.48 6.36 14.50
N ASP A 57 -11.10 5.46 15.40
CA ASP A 57 -10.94 4.03 15.12
C ASP A 57 -12.24 3.37 14.66
N ALA A 58 -13.36 3.66 15.31
CA ALA A 58 -14.67 3.15 14.89
C ALA A 58 -15.05 3.53 13.44
N GLY A 59 -14.69 4.75 13.01
CA GLY A 59 -14.93 5.21 11.64
C GLY A 59 -14.00 4.54 10.63
N GLU A 60 -12.74 4.34 11.01
CA GLU A 60 -11.77 3.62 10.20
C GLU A 60 -12.17 2.15 10.01
N VAL A 61 -12.63 1.50 11.08
CA VAL A 61 -13.11 0.11 11.05
C VAL A 61 -14.39 -0.02 10.20
N ASP A 62 -15.32 0.94 10.25
CA ASP A 62 -16.50 0.91 9.36
C ASP A 62 -16.13 1.04 7.88
N LEU A 63 -15.21 1.96 7.57
CA LEU A 63 -14.69 2.12 6.22
C LEU A 63 -13.95 0.85 5.76
N GLY A 64 -13.07 0.31 6.62
CA GLY A 64 -12.33 -0.92 6.41
C GLY A 64 -13.24 -2.11 6.12
N ARG A 65 -14.31 -2.28 6.90
CA ARG A 65 -15.33 -3.35 6.67
C ARG A 65 -15.97 -3.28 5.29
N ARG A 66 -16.22 -2.07 4.77
CA ARG A 66 -16.80 -1.88 3.43
C ARG A 66 -15.78 -2.15 2.33
N ILE A 67 -14.53 -1.73 2.53
CA ILE A 67 -13.41 -2.03 1.62
C ILE A 67 -13.18 -3.54 1.58
N ASP A 68 -13.09 -4.21 2.72
CA ASP A 68 -13.00 -5.68 2.82
C ASP A 68 -14.13 -6.37 2.04
N ALA A 69 -15.37 -5.95 2.25
CA ALA A 69 -16.51 -6.55 1.56
C ALA A 69 -16.40 -6.41 0.03
N SER A 70 -15.80 -5.33 -0.47
CA SER A 70 -15.52 -5.14 -1.90
C SER A 70 -14.31 -5.93 -2.38
N ILE A 71 -13.22 -6.00 -1.62
CA ILE A 71 -12.02 -6.79 -1.95
C ILE A 71 -12.40 -8.27 -2.10
N ARG A 72 -13.19 -8.82 -1.16
CA ARG A 72 -13.63 -10.22 -1.19
C ARG A 72 -14.53 -10.58 -2.38
N GLN A 73 -15.02 -9.59 -3.13
CA GLN A 73 -15.73 -9.81 -4.40
C GLN A 73 -14.78 -9.84 -5.60
N GLN A 74 -13.57 -9.33 -5.45
CA GLN A 74 -12.58 -9.16 -6.52
C GLN A 74 -11.46 -10.21 -6.45
N VAL A 75 -11.18 -10.75 -5.27
CA VAL A 75 -10.11 -11.75 -5.06
C VAL A 75 -10.68 -13.09 -4.55
N PRO A 76 -10.10 -14.23 -4.95
CA PRO A 76 -10.54 -15.54 -4.49
C PRO A 76 -10.04 -15.79 -3.06
N ILE A 77 -10.95 -15.84 -2.08
CA ILE A 77 -10.56 -16.13 -0.69
C ILE A 77 -10.33 -17.63 -0.49
N TYR A 78 -9.13 -17.97 0.00
CA TYR A 78 -8.76 -19.34 0.32
C TYR A 78 -9.50 -19.80 1.59
N THR A 79 -10.29 -20.87 1.45
CA THR A 79 -11.09 -21.45 2.54
C THR A 79 -10.99 -22.97 2.62
N ARG A 80 -10.19 -23.60 1.75
CA ARG A 80 -10.14 -25.06 1.58
C ARG A 80 -9.54 -25.79 2.78
N ASN A 81 -8.63 -25.16 3.52
CA ASN A 81 -7.98 -25.74 4.68
C ASN A 81 -8.11 -24.82 5.92
N PRO A 82 -9.04 -25.14 6.84
CA PRO A 82 -9.25 -24.36 8.06
C PRO A 82 -8.03 -24.29 8.99
N ASP A 83 -7.16 -25.32 9.00
CA ASP A 83 -5.94 -25.32 9.81
C ASP A 83 -4.95 -24.28 9.30
N MET A 84 -4.86 -24.13 7.98
CA MET A 84 -4.02 -23.11 7.34
C MET A 84 -4.54 -21.70 7.63
N VAL A 85 -5.85 -21.48 7.50
CA VAL A 85 -6.48 -20.20 7.86
C VAL A 85 -6.22 -19.85 9.32
N SER A 86 -6.41 -20.80 10.23
CA SER A 86 -6.15 -20.62 11.66
C SER A 86 -4.67 -20.34 11.95
N TYR A 87 -3.76 -20.98 11.21
CA TYR A 87 -2.33 -20.77 11.34
C TYR A 87 -1.92 -19.34 10.95
N ILE A 88 -2.35 -18.86 9.77
CA ILE A 88 -2.08 -17.47 9.35
C ILE A 88 -2.70 -16.47 10.33
N GLN A 89 -3.93 -16.70 10.78
CA GLN A 89 -4.55 -15.87 11.81
C GLN A 89 -3.75 -15.89 13.12
N SER A 90 -3.17 -17.02 13.52
CA SER A 90 -2.37 -17.11 14.74
C SER A 90 -1.08 -16.28 14.68
N ILE A 91 -0.39 -16.27 13.52
CA ILE A 91 0.79 -15.42 13.30
C ILE A 91 0.37 -13.95 13.39
N GLY A 92 -0.65 -13.57 12.63
CA GLY A 92 -1.14 -12.20 12.57
C GLY A 92 -1.60 -11.68 13.94
N ASN A 93 -2.38 -12.48 14.68
CA ASN A 93 -2.87 -12.10 16.01
C ASN A 93 -1.73 -11.96 17.02
N ARG A 94 -0.73 -12.85 16.96
CA ARG A 94 0.47 -12.77 17.81
C ARG A 94 1.24 -11.48 17.56
N LEU A 95 1.45 -11.12 16.28
CA LEU A 95 2.08 -9.86 15.89
C LEU A 95 1.24 -8.65 16.28
N ALA A 96 -0.07 -8.66 16.01
CA ALA A 96 -0.95 -7.53 16.30
C ALA A 96 -0.97 -7.19 17.79
N ALA A 97 -0.94 -8.19 18.66
CA ALA A 97 -0.96 -8.05 20.12
C ALA A 97 0.23 -7.26 20.69
N THR A 98 1.36 -7.21 19.99
CA THR A 98 2.58 -6.50 20.40
C THR A 98 2.84 -5.22 19.62
N SER A 99 1.94 -4.85 18.70
CA SER A 99 2.08 -3.67 17.87
C SER A 99 1.83 -2.38 18.67
N ASN A 100 2.19 -1.23 18.10
CA ASN A 100 1.87 0.08 18.68
C ASN A 100 0.37 0.45 18.61
N ARG A 101 -0.46 -0.43 18.04
CA ARG A 101 -1.92 -0.31 18.01
C ARG A 101 -2.55 -1.69 18.27
N PRO A 102 -2.42 -2.25 19.49
CA PRO A 102 -2.90 -3.59 19.78
C PRO A 102 -4.43 -3.66 19.68
N PRO A 103 -5.00 -4.86 19.45
CA PRO A 103 -6.45 -5.02 19.39
C PRO A 103 -7.13 -4.70 20.72
N ASP A 104 -8.29 -4.05 20.65
CA ASP A 104 -9.17 -3.70 21.78
C ASP A 104 -10.65 -3.80 21.37
N ASP A 105 -11.58 -3.38 22.24
CA ASP A 105 -13.02 -3.50 21.96
C ASP A 105 -13.49 -2.73 20.71
N ASP A 106 -12.76 -1.70 20.29
CA ASP A 106 -13.11 -0.81 19.17
C ASP A 106 -12.29 -1.09 17.89
N PHE A 107 -11.15 -1.79 18.00
CA PHE A 107 -10.25 -2.10 16.90
C PHE A 107 -9.75 -3.55 16.94
N GLN A 108 -10.00 -4.31 15.87
CA GLN A 108 -9.60 -5.72 15.75
C GLN A 108 -8.88 -5.95 14.42
N TYR A 109 -7.91 -6.86 14.42
CA TYR A 109 -7.22 -7.29 13.20
C TYR A 109 -7.88 -8.51 12.59
N THR A 110 -7.98 -8.53 11.26
CA THR A 110 -8.51 -9.67 10.49
C THR A 110 -7.52 -10.03 9.39
N PHE A 111 -7.00 -11.26 9.45
CA PHE A 111 -6.05 -11.78 8.47
C PHE A 111 -6.74 -12.82 7.58
N GLN A 112 -6.61 -12.64 6.27
CA GLN A 112 -7.23 -13.49 5.26
C GLN A 112 -6.21 -14.00 4.25
N ILE A 113 -6.48 -15.18 3.70
CA ILE A 113 -5.63 -15.77 2.67
C ILE A 113 -6.31 -15.58 1.33
N VAL A 114 -5.57 -15.07 0.35
CA VAL A 114 -6.00 -14.98 -1.05
C VAL A 114 -5.39 -16.13 -1.83
N ASP A 115 -6.22 -16.87 -2.56
CA ASP A 115 -5.85 -17.99 -3.42
C ASP A 115 -5.23 -17.50 -4.74
N ASP A 116 -4.05 -16.91 -4.61
CA ASP A 116 -3.25 -16.36 -5.69
C ASP A 116 -1.81 -16.88 -5.57
N ASP A 117 -1.21 -17.25 -6.70
CA ASP A 117 0.16 -17.76 -6.81
C ASP A 117 1.21 -16.63 -6.76
N SER A 118 0.79 -15.37 -6.83
CA SER A 118 1.71 -14.24 -6.72
C SER A 118 2.28 -14.09 -5.31
N VAL A 119 3.54 -13.66 -5.24
CA VAL A 119 4.19 -13.28 -3.99
C VAL A 119 3.72 -11.87 -3.65
N ASN A 120 2.66 -11.79 -2.84
CA ASN A 120 2.08 -10.52 -2.40
C ASN A 120 1.38 -10.65 -1.03
N ALA A 121 1.27 -9.51 -0.36
CA ALA A 121 0.47 -9.26 0.83
C ALA A 121 0.06 -7.79 0.81
N PHE A 122 -1.06 -7.46 1.46
CA PHE A 122 -1.51 -6.07 1.55
C PHE A 122 -2.44 -5.88 2.74
N ALA A 123 -2.50 -4.65 3.24
CA ALA A 123 -3.46 -4.22 4.24
C ALA A 123 -4.37 -3.10 3.73
N THR A 124 -5.54 -2.97 4.36
CA THR A 124 -6.43 -1.83 4.20
C THR A 124 -6.77 -1.19 5.55
N ALA A 125 -7.59 -0.14 5.52
CA ALA A 125 -8.06 0.54 6.72
C ALA A 125 -8.74 -0.42 7.70
N GLY A 126 -8.64 -0.14 9.00
CA GLY A 126 -9.48 -0.80 10.00
C GLY A 126 -9.03 -2.22 10.38
N GLY A 127 -7.77 -2.56 10.15
CA GLY A 127 -7.18 -3.82 10.65
C GLY A 127 -7.33 -5.03 9.73
N PHE A 128 -7.78 -4.86 8.49
CA PHE A 128 -7.87 -5.96 7.52
C PHE A 128 -6.58 -6.11 6.74
N ALA A 129 -6.02 -7.31 6.75
CA ALA A 129 -4.81 -7.65 6.01
C ALA A 129 -4.96 -9.00 5.28
N TYR A 130 -4.23 -9.14 4.19
CA TYR A 130 -4.34 -10.23 3.23
C TYR A 130 -2.95 -10.76 2.88
N VAL A 131 -2.86 -12.07 2.71
CA VAL A 131 -1.64 -12.78 2.38
C VAL A 131 -1.94 -13.74 1.23
N ASN A 132 -1.20 -13.65 0.12
CA ASN A 132 -1.41 -14.54 -1.00
C ASN A 132 -0.78 -15.92 -0.75
N THR A 133 -1.36 -16.98 -1.31
CA THR A 133 -0.79 -18.32 -1.19
C THR A 133 0.60 -18.45 -1.82
N GLY A 134 0.91 -17.65 -2.84
CA GLY A 134 2.26 -17.55 -3.42
C GLY A 134 3.29 -17.03 -2.40
N LEU A 135 2.95 -15.99 -1.63
CA LEU A 135 3.81 -15.50 -0.55
C LEU A 135 4.04 -16.57 0.53
N ILE A 136 3.00 -17.31 0.92
CA ILE A 136 3.12 -18.40 1.91
C ILE A 136 4.08 -19.48 1.39
N ARG A 137 4.03 -19.80 0.09
CA ARG A 137 4.94 -20.79 -0.54
C ARG A 137 6.37 -20.29 -0.71
N GLU A 138 6.54 -19.00 -0.99
CA GLU A 138 7.86 -18.38 -1.23
C GLU A 138 8.68 -18.23 0.04
N ALA A 139 8.03 -17.95 1.18
CA ALA A 139 8.71 -17.92 2.46
C ALA A 139 9.34 -19.29 2.78
N GLU A 140 10.59 -19.30 3.26
CA GLU A 140 11.27 -20.54 3.66
C GLU A 140 11.08 -20.85 5.14
N THR A 141 10.77 -19.84 5.94
CA THR A 141 10.55 -19.96 7.40
C THR A 141 9.33 -19.17 7.85
N GLU A 142 8.77 -19.51 9.02
CA GLU A 142 7.64 -18.75 9.59
C GLU A 142 8.07 -17.31 9.91
N ALA A 143 9.33 -17.09 10.30
CA ALA A 143 9.88 -15.76 10.54
C ALA A 143 9.90 -14.89 9.27
N GLU A 144 10.18 -15.46 8.09
CA GLU A 144 10.10 -14.70 6.83
C GLU A 144 8.67 -14.23 6.54
N LEU A 145 7.69 -15.14 6.66
CA LEU A 145 6.28 -14.81 6.50
C LEU A 145 5.81 -13.79 7.55
N ALA A 146 6.20 -13.99 8.81
CA ALA A 146 5.87 -13.08 9.91
C ALA A 146 6.46 -11.69 9.70
N GLY A 147 7.64 -11.58 9.10
CA GLY A 147 8.25 -10.30 8.72
C GLY A 147 7.36 -9.50 7.76
N VAL A 148 6.85 -10.14 6.70
CA VAL A 148 5.94 -9.49 5.74
C VAL A 148 4.61 -9.14 6.40
N MET A 149 4.04 -10.04 7.21
CA MET A 149 2.79 -9.73 7.93
C MET A 149 2.97 -8.60 8.95
N ALA A 150 4.14 -8.51 9.61
CA ALA A 150 4.46 -7.43 10.53
C ALA A 150 4.59 -6.08 9.80
N HIS A 151 5.15 -6.09 8.59
CA HIS A 151 5.18 -4.92 7.70
C HIS A 151 3.76 -4.43 7.33
N GLU A 152 2.86 -5.35 6.96
CA GLU A 152 1.45 -4.99 6.70
C GLU A 152 0.75 -4.42 7.94
N ILE A 153 1.01 -4.97 9.12
CA ILE A 153 0.54 -4.39 10.39
C ILE A 153 1.12 -2.98 10.58
N GLY A 154 2.37 -2.75 10.21
CA GLY A 154 3.00 -1.43 10.17
C GLY A 154 2.21 -0.43 9.32
N HIS A 155 1.70 -0.84 8.16
CA HIS A 155 0.83 0.01 7.34
C HIS A 155 -0.51 0.36 8.02
N VAL A 156 -1.10 -0.60 8.75
CA VAL A 156 -2.32 -0.37 9.53
C VAL A 156 -2.06 0.59 10.69
N VAL A 157 -0.96 0.39 11.42
CA VAL A 157 -0.55 1.25 12.55
C VAL A 157 -0.28 2.67 12.06
N GLY A 158 0.45 2.83 10.96
CA GLY A 158 0.72 4.13 10.32
C GLY A 158 -0.48 4.75 9.60
N ARG A 159 -1.63 4.04 9.55
CA ARG A 159 -2.86 4.46 8.85
C ARG A 159 -2.61 4.87 7.40
N HIS A 160 -1.65 4.21 6.74
CA HIS A 160 -1.11 4.65 5.45
C HIS A 160 -2.18 4.70 4.34
N VAL A 161 -3.11 3.74 4.32
CA VAL A 161 -4.22 3.75 3.36
C VAL A 161 -5.16 4.93 3.58
N VAL A 162 -5.54 5.22 4.83
CA VAL A 162 -6.42 6.37 5.17
C VAL A 162 -5.75 7.69 4.80
N ASN A 163 -4.45 7.82 5.09
CA ASN A 163 -3.68 9.00 4.73
C ASN A 163 -3.60 9.20 3.21
N ARG A 164 -3.37 8.13 2.46
CA ARG A 164 -3.38 8.15 0.98
C ARG A 164 -4.76 8.50 0.43
N MET A 165 -5.83 7.96 1.00
CA MET A 165 -7.20 8.31 0.62
C MET A 165 -7.46 9.80 0.82
N ARG A 166 -7.03 10.36 1.95
CA ARG A 166 -7.14 11.81 2.23
C ARG A 166 -6.37 12.63 1.21
N ASP A 167 -5.14 12.25 0.91
CA ASP A 167 -4.29 12.99 -0.01
C ASP A 167 -4.84 12.93 -1.45
N GLN A 168 -5.30 11.76 -1.90
CA GLN A 168 -5.94 11.60 -3.21
C GLN A 168 -7.26 12.36 -3.31
N ALA A 169 -8.07 12.37 -2.24
CA ALA A 169 -9.29 13.15 -2.17
C ALA A 169 -9.02 14.65 -2.31
N ALA A 170 -7.96 15.14 -1.68
CA ALA A 170 -7.53 16.54 -1.76
C ALA A 170 -7.06 16.91 -3.18
N ILE A 171 -6.24 16.06 -3.80
CA ILE A 171 -5.70 16.28 -5.15
C ILE A 171 -6.82 16.29 -6.20
N SER A 172 -7.76 15.36 -6.11
CA SER A 172 -8.78 15.16 -7.15
C SER A 172 -9.88 16.23 -7.14
N GLY A 173 -9.92 17.11 -6.13
CA GLY A 173 -11.05 18.02 -5.89
C GLY A 173 -12.36 17.30 -5.52
N ILE A 174 -12.32 15.97 -5.40
CA ILE A 174 -13.46 15.09 -5.04
C ILE A 174 -13.70 15.13 -3.52
N ALA A 175 -12.97 15.95 -2.76
CA ALA A 175 -13.27 16.18 -1.36
C ALA A 175 -14.78 16.42 -1.13
N GLY A 176 -15.45 17.17 -2.03
CA GLY A 176 -16.91 17.39 -1.98
C GLY A 176 -17.79 16.22 -2.45
N ALA A 177 -17.30 15.33 -3.32
CA ALA A 177 -18.08 14.22 -3.90
C ALA A 177 -17.92 12.87 -3.15
N LEU A 178 -16.84 12.68 -2.38
CA LEU A 178 -16.62 11.46 -1.57
C LEU A 178 -17.56 11.36 -0.35
N GLY A 179 -18.23 12.45 0.02
CA GLY A 179 -19.29 12.44 1.04
C GLY A 179 -20.68 12.04 0.49
N ILE A 180 -20.91 12.15 -0.82
CA ILE A 180 -22.21 11.80 -1.44
C ILE A 180 -22.17 10.37 -2.00
N ASN A 181 -20.98 9.85 -2.32
CA ASN A 181 -20.80 8.53 -2.90
C ASN A 181 -19.83 7.69 -2.06
N GLN A 182 -20.36 7.01 -1.03
CA GLN A 182 -19.61 6.06 -0.21
C GLN A 182 -18.96 4.96 -1.07
N ASP A 183 -19.58 4.56 -2.18
CA ASP A 183 -19.03 3.55 -3.08
C ASP A 183 -17.75 4.05 -3.79
N ALA A 184 -17.66 5.34 -4.10
CA ALA A 184 -16.45 5.94 -4.66
C ALA A 184 -15.29 5.93 -3.64
N LEU A 185 -15.58 6.21 -2.36
CA LEU A 185 -14.57 6.15 -1.30
C LEU A 185 -14.09 4.72 -1.05
N VAL A 186 -15.02 3.76 -1.05
CA VAL A 186 -14.69 2.33 -0.95
C VAL A 186 -13.85 1.89 -2.15
N GLY A 187 -14.26 2.24 -3.38
CA GLY A 187 -13.52 1.91 -4.60
C GLY A 187 -12.11 2.49 -4.60
N LEU A 188 -11.93 3.73 -4.15
CA LEU A 188 -10.60 4.32 -3.94
C LEU A 188 -9.78 3.52 -2.91
N GLY A 189 -10.39 3.15 -1.78
CA GLY A 189 -9.73 2.33 -0.77
C GLY A 189 -9.27 0.97 -1.31
N VAL A 190 -10.09 0.31 -2.13
CA VAL A 190 -9.72 -0.94 -2.81
C VAL A 190 -8.55 -0.71 -3.76
N GLN A 191 -8.64 0.28 -4.64
CA GLN A 191 -7.58 0.61 -5.60
C GLN A 191 -6.25 0.93 -4.88
N LEU A 192 -6.31 1.67 -3.77
CA LEU A 192 -5.12 1.99 -3.01
C LEU A 192 -4.52 0.77 -2.31
N ALA A 193 -5.33 -0.19 -1.88
CA ALA A 193 -4.85 -1.41 -1.22
C ALA A 193 -4.26 -2.42 -2.21
N LEU A 194 -4.83 -2.55 -3.41
CA LEU A 194 -4.47 -3.60 -4.37
C LEU A 194 -3.46 -3.15 -5.45
N GLU A 195 -3.54 -1.89 -5.91
CA GLU A 195 -2.90 -1.49 -7.17
C GLU A 195 -1.82 -0.43 -6.98
N LEU A 196 -2.07 0.55 -6.12
CA LEU A 196 -1.26 1.76 -6.09
C LEU A 196 -0.10 1.64 -5.08
N PRO A 197 1.14 1.96 -5.50
CA PRO A 197 2.30 1.85 -4.64
C PRO A 197 2.23 2.81 -3.45
N ASN A 198 2.80 2.37 -2.33
CA ASN A 198 3.03 3.22 -1.18
C ASN A 198 4.17 4.23 -1.42
N SER A 199 4.20 5.27 -0.60
CA SER A 199 5.31 6.22 -0.59
C SER A 199 6.54 5.60 0.08
N ARG A 200 7.75 6.03 -0.32
CA ARG A 200 9.01 5.56 0.32
C ARG A 200 9.04 5.81 1.83
N ALA A 201 8.45 6.91 2.30
CA ALA A 201 8.39 7.22 3.72
C ALA A 201 7.49 6.23 4.47
N ALA A 202 6.32 5.90 3.90
CA ALA A 202 5.41 4.91 4.45
C ALA A 202 6.04 3.52 4.50
N GLU A 203 6.80 3.12 3.47
CA GLU A 203 7.52 1.84 3.45
C GLU A 203 8.60 1.76 4.56
N ILE A 204 9.37 2.83 4.76
CA ILE A 204 10.39 2.89 5.82
C ILE A 204 9.74 2.87 7.22
N GLU A 205 8.63 3.58 7.40
CA GLU A 205 7.87 3.56 8.65
C GLU A 205 7.30 2.17 8.94
N ALA A 206 6.67 1.54 7.94
CA ALA A 206 6.13 0.18 8.06
C ALA A 206 7.22 -0.86 8.33
N ASP A 207 8.40 -0.73 7.72
CA ASP A 207 9.57 -1.56 8.04
C ASP A 207 10.00 -1.42 9.49
N ASN A 208 10.08 -0.18 9.99
CA ASN A 208 10.54 0.06 11.34
C ASN A 208 9.56 -0.49 12.36
N LEU A 209 8.27 -0.19 12.18
CA LEU A 209 7.20 -0.72 13.02
C LEU A 209 7.13 -2.26 12.95
N GLY A 210 7.24 -2.83 11.75
CA GLY A 210 7.22 -4.27 11.52
C GLY A 210 8.40 -4.98 12.19
N PHE A 211 9.61 -4.44 12.05
CA PHE A 211 10.82 -4.98 12.68
C PHE A 211 10.73 -4.98 14.21
N ASP A 212 10.24 -3.89 14.81
CA ASP A 212 10.04 -3.79 16.26
C ASP A 212 8.98 -4.76 16.75
N ASN A 213 7.85 -4.80 16.03
CA ASN A 213 6.72 -5.66 16.37
C ASN A 213 7.10 -7.14 16.28
N MET A 214 7.86 -7.53 15.26
CA MET A 214 8.36 -8.89 15.08
C MET A 214 9.22 -9.33 16.26
N GLY A 215 10.16 -8.48 16.69
CA GLY A 215 10.99 -8.75 17.86
C GLY A 215 10.16 -8.84 19.14
N ALA A 216 9.22 -7.92 19.35
CA ALA A 216 8.35 -7.90 20.53
C ALA A 216 7.44 -9.14 20.60
N ALA A 217 6.99 -9.63 19.45
CA ALA A 217 6.24 -10.89 19.33
C ALA A 217 7.10 -12.14 19.57
N GLY A 218 8.43 -12.02 19.60
CA GLY A 218 9.38 -13.13 19.82
C GLY A 218 9.88 -13.82 18.54
N TYR A 219 9.51 -13.32 17.36
CA TYR A 219 9.97 -13.85 16.08
C TYR A 219 11.41 -13.42 15.76
N ASP A 220 12.15 -14.30 15.09
CA ASP A 220 13.51 -14.00 14.62
C ASP A 220 13.52 -12.90 13.55
N GLN A 221 13.91 -11.69 13.96
CA GLN A 221 13.94 -10.50 13.11
C GLN A 221 14.84 -10.64 11.87
N GLN A 222 15.74 -11.63 11.83
CA GLN A 222 16.51 -11.94 10.64
C GLN A 222 15.63 -12.37 9.46
N GLY A 223 14.50 -13.05 9.73
CA GLY A 223 13.58 -13.52 8.70
C GLY A 223 13.03 -12.38 7.83
N PHE A 224 12.74 -11.23 8.41
CA PHE A 224 12.27 -10.09 7.63
C PHE A 224 13.34 -9.61 6.63
N ILE A 225 14.61 -9.60 7.06
CA ILE A 225 15.73 -9.17 6.23
C ILE A 225 15.98 -10.16 5.09
N THR A 226 16.00 -11.47 5.40
CA THR A 226 16.26 -12.51 4.40
C THR A 226 15.17 -12.53 3.34
N PHE A 227 13.90 -12.37 3.73
CA PHE A 227 12.81 -12.27 2.78
C PHE A 227 12.97 -11.05 1.86
N MET A 228 13.25 -9.86 2.43
CA MET A 228 13.47 -8.64 1.63
C MET A 228 14.66 -8.74 0.68
N GLN A 229 15.72 -9.47 1.05
CA GLN A 229 16.84 -9.77 0.16
C GLN A 229 16.42 -10.65 -1.01
N LYS A 230 15.66 -11.73 -0.75
CA LYS A 230 15.16 -12.64 -1.80
C LYS A 230 14.34 -11.92 -2.87
N LEU A 231 13.48 -10.98 -2.47
CA LEU A 231 12.67 -10.19 -3.40
C LEU A 231 13.53 -9.38 -4.39
N GLY A 232 14.75 -8.98 -4.00
CA GLY A 232 15.67 -8.20 -4.84
C GLY A 232 16.59 -9.04 -5.73
N GLU A 233 16.69 -10.35 -5.51
CA GLU A 233 17.59 -11.26 -6.24
C GLU A 233 16.90 -11.95 -7.44
N GLY A 234 15.58 -11.85 -7.55
CA GLY A 234 14.79 -12.41 -8.64
C GLY A 234 14.95 -11.68 -9.98
N GLY A 235 14.84 -12.42 -11.10
CA GLY A 235 14.98 -11.85 -12.44
C GLY A 235 13.87 -10.87 -12.84
N SER A 236 12.65 -11.06 -12.32
CA SER A 236 11.54 -10.10 -12.44
C SER A 236 11.05 -9.74 -11.05
N PRO A 237 10.84 -8.44 -10.73
CA PRO A 237 10.31 -8.05 -9.43
C PRO A 237 8.98 -8.74 -9.14
N PRO A 238 8.81 -9.36 -7.96
CA PRO A 238 7.52 -9.92 -7.55
C PRO A 238 6.45 -8.82 -7.43
N GLU A 239 5.18 -9.23 -7.44
CA GLU A 239 4.05 -8.30 -7.34
C GLU A 239 4.12 -7.44 -6.07
N PHE A 240 4.60 -8.01 -4.95
CA PHE A 240 4.90 -7.26 -3.73
C PHE A 240 5.74 -6.00 -3.98
N LEU A 241 6.77 -6.05 -4.84
CA LEU A 241 7.61 -4.86 -5.12
C LEU A 241 6.91 -3.80 -6.00
N SER A 242 5.78 -4.15 -6.62
CA SER A 242 4.97 -3.21 -7.40
C SER A 242 4.12 -2.32 -6.48
N THR A 243 3.62 -2.86 -5.36
CA THR A 243 2.86 -2.12 -4.34
C THR A 243 3.74 -1.59 -3.21
N HIS A 244 4.83 -2.28 -2.90
CA HIS A 244 5.84 -1.94 -1.88
C HIS A 244 7.19 -1.67 -2.54
N PRO A 245 7.39 -0.47 -3.12
CA PRO A 245 8.65 -0.15 -3.78
C PRO A 245 9.81 -0.30 -2.78
N ASN A 246 10.86 -1.00 -3.19
CA ASN A 246 12.07 -1.15 -2.41
C ASN A 246 13.09 -0.09 -2.84
N PRO A 247 13.18 1.09 -2.19
CA PRO A 247 14.32 1.97 -2.37
C PRO A 247 15.58 1.23 -1.90
N ASP A 248 16.71 1.47 -2.57
CA ASP A 248 18.00 0.80 -2.34
C ASP A 248 18.51 0.80 -0.87
N ASN A 249 17.82 1.48 0.05
CA ASN A 249 18.18 1.63 1.46
C ASN A 249 17.35 0.78 2.45
N ARG A 250 16.24 0.11 2.08
CA ARG A 250 15.41 -0.63 3.09
C ARG A 250 16.13 -1.81 3.72
N VAL A 251 16.69 -2.70 2.90
CA VAL A 251 17.47 -3.86 3.39
C VAL A 251 18.66 -3.40 4.23
N SER A 252 19.36 -2.36 3.79
CA SER A 252 20.47 -1.76 4.55
C SER A 252 20.01 -1.20 5.90
N ASN A 253 18.87 -0.52 5.94
CA ASN A 253 18.26 -0.01 7.17
C ASN A 253 17.92 -1.16 8.14
N LEU A 254 17.17 -2.18 7.67
CA LEU A 254 16.81 -3.34 8.48
C LEU A 254 18.06 -4.09 8.99
N GLN A 255 19.10 -4.23 8.16
CA GLN A 255 20.36 -4.84 8.57
C GLN A 255 21.07 -4.03 9.66
N SER A 256 21.09 -2.70 9.52
CA SER A 256 21.62 -1.79 10.55
C SER A 256 20.85 -1.94 11.86
N ARG A 257 19.51 -1.97 11.80
CA ARG A 257 18.66 -2.18 12.98
C ARG A 257 18.91 -3.54 13.62
N TYR A 258 19.01 -4.60 12.83
CA TYR A 258 19.32 -5.93 13.37
C TYR A 258 20.64 -5.99 14.13
N ASN A 259 21.67 -5.32 13.63
CA ASN A 259 22.97 -5.30 14.29
C ASN A 259 22.97 -4.53 15.62
N ASN A 260 22.09 -3.53 15.77
CA ASN A 260 22.12 -2.59 16.89
C ASN A 260 20.96 -2.72 17.89
N GLU A 261 19.80 -3.20 17.41
CA GLU A 261 18.50 -3.06 18.08
C GLU A 261 17.70 -4.37 18.15
N ARG A 262 18.20 -5.47 17.58
CA ARG A 262 17.48 -6.76 17.64
C ARG A 262 17.25 -7.21 19.08
N ILE A 263 16.18 -7.97 19.30
CA ILE A 263 15.89 -8.65 20.57
C ILE A 263 16.55 -10.03 20.51
N PRO A 264 17.67 -10.30 21.23
CA PRO A 264 18.44 -11.53 21.03
C PRO A 264 17.72 -12.82 21.42
N THR A 265 16.68 -12.72 22.23
CA THR A 265 15.83 -13.84 22.66
C THR A 265 14.68 -14.12 21.71
N ALA A 266 14.40 -13.23 20.75
CA ALA A 266 13.40 -13.43 19.73
C ALA A 266 13.99 -14.32 18.62
N VAL A 267 13.73 -15.63 18.70
CA VAL A 267 14.31 -16.66 17.84
C VAL A 267 13.26 -17.60 17.26
N ASP A 268 11.97 -17.29 17.45
CA ASP A 268 10.90 -18.15 16.99
C ASP A 268 10.75 -18.06 15.46
N GLY A 269 10.26 -19.15 14.88
CA GLY A 269 9.90 -19.21 13.47
C GLY A 269 11.06 -19.46 12.50
N SER A 270 12.30 -19.63 12.98
CA SER A 270 13.49 -19.82 12.11
C SER A 270 13.67 -21.24 11.53
N SER A 271 12.87 -22.24 11.93
CA SER A 271 13.00 -23.60 11.39
C SER A 271 12.26 -23.75 10.05
N ALA A 272 13.03 -23.94 8.98
CA ALA A 272 12.49 -24.23 7.66
C ALA A 272 11.72 -25.56 7.65
N GLU A 273 12.20 -26.59 8.33
CA GLU A 273 11.53 -27.90 8.38
C GLU A 273 10.16 -27.80 9.04
N ALA A 274 10.06 -27.07 10.17
CA ALA A 274 8.81 -26.86 10.87
C ALA A 274 7.81 -26.08 10.01
N TYR A 275 8.29 -25.03 9.33
CA TYR A 275 7.47 -24.22 8.43
C TYR A 275 6.96 -25.03 7.23
N GLN A 276 7.85 -25.74 6.53
CA GLN A 276 7.49 -26.58 5.38
C GLN A 276 6.52 -27.70 5.76
N ALA A 277 6.71 -28.33 6.94
CA ALA A 277 5.76 -29.31 7.45
C ALA A 277 4.35 -28.70 7.65
N ARG A 278 4.28 -27.46 8.15
CA ARG A 278 3.03 -26.73 8.35
C ARG A 278 2.35 -26.39 7.04
N ILE A 279 3.09 -25.89 6.05
CA ILE A 279 2.52 -25.40 4.78
C ILE A 279 2.34 -26.49 3.71
N SER A 280 2.84 -27.70 3.94
CA SER A 280 2.68 -28.85 3.03
C SER A 280 1.22 -29.21 2.66
N LYS A 281 0.25 -28.69 3.42
CA LYS A 281 -1.19 -28.90 3.23
C LYS A 281 -1.91 -27.68 2.60
N LEU A 282 -1.17 -26.66 2.18
CA LEU A 282 -1.71 -25.48 1.49
C LEU A 282 -2.25 -25.88 0.12
#